data_AF-A0A0G1Q8H2-F1
#
_entry.id   AF-A0A0G1Q8H2-F1
#
_cell.length_a   1.000
_cell.length_b   1.000
_cell.length_c   1.000
_cell.angle_alpha   90.00
_cell.angle_beta   90.00
_cell.angle_gamma   90.00
#
_symmetry.space_group_name_H-M   'P 1'
#
loop_
_entity.id
_entity.type
_entity.pdbx_description
1 polymer ?
#
loop_
_entity_poly.entity_id
_entity_poly.type
_entity_poly.pdbx_seq_one_letter_code
_entity_poly.pdbx_strand_id
1 'polypeptide(L)'
;MRKNKIVIFAILFSIIFVAIRSFNVSADVMSSDNYKIFSDVLSVGGAYSISSNYGLSDTVGEILVNPTSSTSSNFEIQSGFWGMSSSSILSVSFDTNSINLGTLSKTEVNTASQTMTVTTNAYAGFTTTIQVSGSLSSGTDTITAVSDGAVSAGSVEYGIRTSGTNAQMNSSDYGLSASAQTLAQTTSAIIADQTVVTYKASISGSTGAGSYGQTVTFTTTANF
;
A
#
# COMPACT_ATOMS: atom_id res chain seq x y z
N MET A 1 -37.46 10.87 -47.93
CA MET A 1 -36.01 10.61 -48.21
C MET A 1 -35.02 11.43 -47.36
N ARG A 2 -35.27 12.70 -47.01
CA ARG A 2 -34.28 13.57 -46.32
C ARG A 2 -34.04 13.23 -44.83
N LYS A 3 -35.05 12.77 -44.10
CA LYS A 3 -34.92 12.34 -42.69
C LYS A 3 -34.02 11.11 -42.50
N ASN A 4 -34.12 10.11 -43.38
CA ASN A 4 -33.33 8.88 -43.29
C ASN A 4 -31.83 9.15 -43.51
N LYS A 5 -31.48 10.14 -44.35
CA LYS A 5 -30.07 10.52 -44.58
C LYS A 5 -29.41 11.18 -43.36
N ILE A 6 -30.18 11.96 -42.58
CA ILE A 6 -29.69 12.62 -41.35
C ILE A 6 -29.47 11.59 -40.24
N VAL A 7 -30.39 10.63 -40.09
CA VAL A 7 -30.27 9.54 -39.10
C VAL A 7 -29.06 8.65 -39.41
N ILE A 8 -28.87 8.29 -40.70
CA ILE A 8 -27.70 7.52 -41.13
C ILE A 8 -26.40 8.27 -40.87
N PHE A 9 -26.36 9.58 -41.13
CA PHE A 9 -25.19 10.41 -40.86
C PHE A 9 -24.89 10.51 -39.36
N ALA A 10 -25.90 10.66 -38.51
CA ALA A 10 -25.73 10.71 -37.05
C ALA A 10 -25.23 9.38 -36.48
N ILE A 11 -25.71 8.25 -37.01
CA ILE A 11 -25.24 6.91 -36.61
C ILE A 11 -23.78 6.71 -37.05
N LEU A 12 -23.43 7.06 -38.29
CA LEU A 12 -22.04 7.00 -38.77
C LEU A 12 -21.10 7.88 -37.95
N PHE A 13 -21.53 9.10 -37.60
CA PHE A 13 -20.76 10.00 -36.76
C PHE A 13 -20.57 9.45 -35.34
N SER A 14 -21.60 8.82 -34.76
CA SER A 14 -21.50 8.18 -33.45
C SER A 14 -20.60 6.94 -33.46
N ILE A 15 -20.61 6.14 -34.52
CA ILE A 15 -19.73 4.97 -34.67
C ILE A 15 -18.27 5.41 -34.80
N ILE A 16 -18.01 6.47 -35.58
CA ILE A 16 -16.69 7.07 -35.67
C ILE A 16 -16.26 7.57 -34.29
N PHE A 17 -17.10 8.30 -33.56
CA PHE A 17 -16.76 8.84 -32.24
C PHE A 17 -16.46 7.78 -31.19
N VAL A 18 -17.07 6.59 -31.27
CA VAL A 18 -16.75 5.43 -30.41
C VAL A 18 -15.45 4.75 -30.86
N ALA A 19 -15.16 4.68 -32.16
CA ALA A 19 -13.94 4.09 -32.68
C ALA A 19 -12.66 4.88 -32.34
N ILE A 20 -12.74 6.21 -32.15
CA ILE A 20 -11.58 7.05 -31.77
C ILE A 20 -11.25 7.01 -30.26
N ARG A 21 -12.10 6.39 -29.42
CA ARG A 21 -11.94 6.39 -27.95
C ARG A 21 -10.87 5.43 -27.42
N SER A 22 -10.23 4.63 -28.27
CA SER A 22 -9.33 3.55 -27.84
C SER A 22 -7.92 3.66 -28.43
N PHE A 23 -7.41 4.86 -28.66
CA PHE A 23 -5.96 5.04 -28.73
C PHE A 23 -5.43 4.96 -27.30
N ASN A 24 -4.99 3.77 -26.90
CA ASN A 24 -4.04 3.62 -25.81
C ASN A 24 -2.85 4.52 -26.16
N VAL A 25 -2.64 5.59 -25.39
CA VAL A 25 -1.39 6.33 -25.43
C VAL A 25 -0.35 5.42 -24.78
N SER A 26 0.27 4.57 -25.57
CA SER A 26 1.48 3.87 -25.17
C SER A 26 2.62 4.88 -25.26
N ALA A 27 2.96 5.51 -24.14
CA ALA A 27 4.25 6.15 -24.01
C ALA A 27 5.29 5.02 -23.87
N ASP A 28 5.94 4.68 -24.99
CA ASP A 28 6.98 3.66 -24.99
C ASP A 28 8.25 4.26 -24.38
N VAL A 29 8.82 3.56 -23.40
CA VAL A 29 10.01 3.99 -22.65
C VAL A 29 11.21 3.36 -23.36
N MET A 30 12.26 4.14 -23.63
CA MET A 30 13.50 3.58 -24.18
C MET A 30 14.03 2.51 -23.22
N SER A 31 13.90 1.24 -23.61
CA SER A 31 14.12 0.11 -22.73
C SER A 31 14.84 -1.04 -23.42
N SER A 32 15.59 -1.80 -22.62
CA SER A 32 16.13 -3.12 -22.91
C SER A 32 15.72 -4.08 -21.81
N ASP A 33 16.06 -5.36 -21.94
CA ASP A 33 15.71 -6.39 -20.95
C ASP A 33 16.19 -6.06 -19.52
N ASN A 34 17.27 -5.28 -19.39
CA ASN A 34 17.88 -4.96 -18.10
C ASN A 34 17.88 -3.47 -17.73
N TYR A 35 17.39 -2.59 -18.61
CA TYR A 35 17.51 -1.15 -18.36
C TYR A 35 16.39 -0.36 -19.01
N LYS A 36 15.87 0.66 -18.31
CA LYS A 36 14.87 1.59 -18.82
C LYS A 36 15.31 3.03 -18.56
N ILE A 37 15.22 3.88 -19.58
CA ILE A 37 15.43 5.33 -19.45
C ILE A 37 14.06 5.96 -19.22
N PHE A 38 13.79 6.36 -17.99
CA PHE A 38 12.49 6.91 -17.59
C PHE A 38 12.23 8.32 -18.12
N SER A 39 13.28 9.14 -18.27
CA SER A 39 13.27 10.40 -19.02
C SER A 39 14.63 10.65 -19.62
N ASP A 40 14.60 11.30 -20.77
CA ASP A 40 15.74 11.96 -21.37
C ASP A 40 15.45 13.46 -21.46
N VAL A 41 16.51 14.27 -21.46
CA VAL A 41 16.44 15.71 -21.74
C VAL A 41 17.53 16.08 -22.72
N LEU A 42 17.13 16.65 -23.85
CA LEU A 42 18.05 17.37 -24.73
C LEU A 42 18.12 18.82 -24.27
N SER A 43 19.19 19.15 -23.56
CA SER A 43 19.43 20.47 -23.00
C SER A 43 20.58 21.16 -23.72
N VAL A 44 20.56 22.50 -23.79
CA VAL A 44 21.67 23.29 -24.36
C VAL A 44 22.74 23.64 -23.32
N GLY A 45 22.56 23.20 -22.08
CA GLY A 45 23.53 23.35 -21.01
C GLY A 45 23.02 22.82 -19.67
N GLY A 46 23.89 22.82 -18.68
CA GLY A 46 23.58 22.33 -17.34
C GLY A 46 24.85 21.88 -16.64
N ALA A 47 24.86 21.95 -15.32
CA ALA A 47 26.01 21.55 -14.51
C ALA A 47 25.55 21.10 -13.13
N TYR A 48 26.27 20.14 -12.54
CA TYR A 48 26.18 19.85 -11.13
C TYR A 48 27.30 20.60 -10.40
N SER A 49 26.93 21.68 -9.71
CA SER A 49 27.85 22.53 -8.96
C SER A 49 27.77 22.19 -7.49
N ILE A 50 28.88 21.76 -6.88
CA ILE A 50 28.95 21.42 -5.46
C ILE A 50 29.83 22.40 -4.69
N SER A 51 29.39 22.74 -3.49
CA SER A 51 30.17 23.40 -2.45
C SER A 51 30.11 22.55 -1.18
N SER A 52 30.79 22.98 -0.12
CA SER A 52 30.75 22.29 1.18
C SER A 52 29.35 22.22 1.80
N ASN A 53 28.45 23.14 1.44
CA ASN A 53 27.14 23.32 2.10
C ASN A 53 25.95 23.10 1.18
N TYR A 54 26.15 23.19 -0.15
CA TYR A 54 25.06 23.11 -1.13
C TYR A 54 25.54 22.46 -2.42
N GLY A 55 24.68 21.64 -3.01
CA GLY A 55 24.76 21.22 -4.41
C GLY A 55 23.63 21.88 -5.20
N LEU A 56 23.95 22.37 -6.39
CA LEU A 56 22.98 22.91 -7.34
C LEU A 56 23.08 22.09 -8.62
N SER A 57 21.92 21.65 -9.11
CA SER A 57 21.79 21.00 -10.40
C SER A 57 21.01 21.91 -11.34
N ASP A 58 21.64 22.34 -12.42
CA ASP A 58 21.03 23.26 -13.37
C ASP A 58 20.81 22.58 -14.73
N THR A 59 19.69 22.92 -15.39
CA THR A 59 19.42 22.59 -16.80
C THR A 59 19.09 23.89 -17.54
N VAL A 60 19.72 24.11 -18.71
CA VAL A 60 19.57 25.35 -19.49
C VAL A 60 18.82 25.09 -20.79
N GLY A 61 17.75 25.85 -21.03
CA GLY A 61 16.95 25.74 -22.26
C GLY A 61 15.61 25.04 -22.08
N GLU A 62 15.27 24.63 -20.85
CA GLU A 62 13.91 24.21 -20.51
C GLU A 62 13.03 25.44 -20.22
N ILE A 63 11.79 25.42 -20.71
CA ILE A 63 10.81 26.50 -20.50
C ILE A 63 10.32 26.53 -19.03
N LEU A 64 10.42 25.41 -18.30
CA LEU A 64 10.03 25.28 -16.90
C LEU A 64 11.02 24.34 -16.18
N VAL A 65 11.84 24.86 -15.25
CA VAL A 65 12.93 24.13 -14.59
C VAL A 65 12.63 23.78 -13.12
N ASN A 66 11.52 24.28 -12.57
CA ASN A 66 11.13 24.04 -11.18
C ASN A 66 10.25 22.77 -11.07
N PRO A 67 10.61 21.79 -10.21
CA PRO A 67 9.82 20.58 -10.02
C PRO A 67 8.39 20.84 -9.56
N THR A 68 8.04 22.02 -9.04
CA THR A 68 6.66 22.39 -8.74
C THR A 68 6.29 23.64 -9.53
N SER A 69 5.72 23.45 -10.73
CA SER A 69 5.43 24.56 -11.65
C SER A 69 3.97 25.00 -11.64
N SER A 70 3.05 24.20 -11.10
CA SER A 70 1.67 24.62 -10.83
C SER A 70 0.99 23.66 -9.84
N THR A 71 0.25 24.19 -8.86
CA THR A 71 -0.52 23.39 -7.89
C THR A 71 -1.99 23.80 -7.86
N SER A 72 -2.85 22.81 -7.67
CA SER A 72 -4.28 22.96 -7.36
C SER A 72 -4.66 21.92 -6.31
N SER A 73 -5.90 21.96 -5.80
CA SER A 73 -6.37 20.98 -4.82
C SER A 73 -6.34 19.53 -5.32
N ASN A 74 -6.35 19.31 -6.65
CA ASN A 74 -6.47 17.98 -7.25
C ASN A 74 -5.32 17.61 -8.18
N PHE A 75 -4.51 18.57 -8.61
CA PHE A 75 -3.47 18.38 -9.61
C PHE A 75 -2.23 19.19 -9.28
N GLU A 76 -1.08 18.57 -9.43
CA GLU A 76 0.23 19.20 -9.42
C GLU A 76 0.89 18.97 -10.77
N ILE A 77 1.44 20.04 -11.37
CA ILE A 77 2.29 19.94 -12.55
C ILE A 77 3.72 20.02 -12.07
N GLN A 78 4.41 18.88 -12.16
CA GLN A 78 5.85 18.80 -12.05
C GLN A 78 6.43 18.83 -13.46
N SER A 79 7.23 19.86 -13.78
CA SER A 79 7.76 20.06 -15.13
C SER A 79 9.27 20.25 -15.12
N GLY A 80 9.87 20.05 -16.30
CA GLY A 80 11.31 20.00 -16.46
C GLY A 80 11.86 18.61 -16.13
N PHE A 81 13.09 18.34 -16.55
CA PHE A 81 13.78 17.08 -16.30
C PHE A 81 13.79 16.71 -14.80
N TRP A 82 14.02 17.69 -13.94
CA TRP A 82 14.04 17.51 -12.48
C TRP A 82 12.65 17.33 -11.87
N GLY A 83 11.59 17.79 -12.54
CA GLY A 83 10.21 17.49 -12.14
C GLY A 83 9.84 16.01 -12.31
N MET A 84 10.59 15.27 -13.15
CA MET A 84 10.39 13.83 -13.29
C MET A 84 11.11 13.01 -12.20
N SER A 85 11.98 13.61 -11.38
CA SER A 85 12.45 12.96 -10.16
C SER A 85 11.33 13.02 -9.11
N SER A 86 10.31 12.16 -9.27
CA SER A 86 9.32 11.99 -8.22
C SER A 86 10.06 11.50 -6.98
N SER A 87 9.98 12.26 -5.88
CA SER A 87 10.55 11.81 -4.61
C SER A 87 10.00 10.42 -4.28
N SER A 88 10.85 9.50 -3.82
CA SER A 88 10.40 8.20 -3.33
C SER A 88 9.45 8.43 -2.14
N ILE A 89 8.19 8.05 -2.30
CA ILE A 89 7.15 8.18 -1.29
C ILE A 89 6.88 6.78 -0.75
N LEU A 90 7.01 6.64 0.57
CA LEU A 90 6.39 5.59 1.35
C LEU A 90 5.75 6.25 2.57
N SER A 91 4.43 6.10 2.70
CA SER A 91 3.67 6.56 3.86
C SER A 91 2.87 5.39 4.40
N VAL A 92 2.95 5.18 5.72
CA VAL A 92 2.20 4.17 6.45
C VAL A 92 1.56 4.84 7.65
N SER A 93 0.27 4.60 7.84
CA SER A 93 -0.46 5.09 9.00
C SER A 93 -1.37 4.02 9.57
N PHE A 94 -1.57 4.06 10.88
CA PHE A 94 -2.55 3.25 11.60
C PHE A 94 -3.61 4.17 12.22
N ASP A 95 -4.86 3.72 12.27
CA ASP A 95 -5.95 4.40 12.98
C ASP A 95 -5.79 4.31 14.51
N THR A 96 -5.16 3.24 15.00
CA THR A 96 -4.80 3.05 16.41
C THR A 96 -3.46 2.30 16.53
N ASN A 97 -2.73 2.57 17.61
CA ASN A 97 -1.48 1.87 17.97
C ASN A 97 -1.69 0.88 19.14
N SER A 98 -2.92 0.73 19.62
CA SER A 98 -3.26 -0.17 20.73
C SER A 98 -4.57 -0.89 20.44
N ILE A 99 -4.54 -2.20 20.67
CA ILE A 99 -5.68 -3.09 20.50
C ILE A 99 -6.08 -3.64 21.86
N ASN A 100 -7.31 -3.35 22.27
CA ASN A 100 -7.88 -3.85 23.52
C ASN A 100 -8.98 -4.86 23.19
N LEU A 101 -8.73 -6.14 23.50
CA LEU A 101 -9.70 -7.23 23.34
C LEU A 101 -10.71 -7.32 24.50
N GLY A 102 -10.56 -6.47 25.53
CA GLY A 102 -11.38 -6.48 26.73
C GLY A 102 -11.12 -7.70 27.61
N THR A 103 -12.12 -8.06 28.41
CA THR A 103 -12.09 -9.27 29.23
C THR A 103 -12.40 -10.48 28.36
N LEU A 104 -11.45 -11.41 28.27
CA LEU A 104 -11.61 -12.63 27.48
C LEU A 104 -12.61 -13.58 28.17
N SER A 105 -13.39 -14.31 27.35
CA SER A 105 -14.37 -15.28 27.82
C SER A 105 -14.11 -16.68 27.25
N LYS A 106 -14.75 -17.69 27.85
CA LYS A 106 -14.71 -19.08 27.36
C LYS A 106 -15.80 -19.38 26.34
N THR A 107 -16.80 -18.52 26.24
CA THR A 107 -18.02 -18.76 25.46
C THR A 107 -18.01 -18.03 24.12
N GLU A 108 -17.14 -17.04 23.97
CA GLU A 108 -17.05 -16.19 22.79
C GLU A 108 -15.60 -15.91 22.43
N VAL A 109 -15.35 -15.63 21.15
CA VAL A 109 -14.07 -15.13 20.65
C VAL A 109 -14.09 -13.62 20.73
N ASN A 110 -13.22 -13.04 21.54
CA ASN A 110 -13.07 -11.59 21.62
C ASN A 110 -12.33 -11.08 20.38
N THR A 111 -12.82 -9.98 19.81
CA THR A 111 -12.23 -9.39 18.60
C THR A 111 -12.09 -7.88 18.70
N ALA A 112 -11.06 -7.35 18.05
CA ALA A 112 -10.84 -5.91 17.86
C ALA A 112 -10.00 -5.70 16.60
N SER A 113 -10.10 -4.54 15.98
CA SER A 113 -9.45 -4.29 14.68
C SER A 113 -8.65 -2.99 14.68
N GLN A 114 -7.63 -2.94 13.83
CA GLN A 114 -6.95 -1.72 13.40
C GLN A 114 -6.89 -1.68 11.87
N THR A 115 -6.81 -0.48 11.33
CA THR A 115 -6.69 -0.23 9.89
C THR A 115 -5.31 0.33 9.60
N MET A 116 -4.53 -0.42 8.82
CA MET A 116 -3.28 0.05 8.23
C MET A 116 -3.59 0.67 6.86
N THR A 117 -3.08 1.87 6.62
CA THR A 117 -3.15 2.53 5.31
C THR A 117 -1.74 2.74 4.75
N VAL A 118 -1.49 2.31 3.52
CA VAL A 118 -0.20 2.45 2.83
C VAL A 118 -0.36 3.27 1.55
N THR A 119 0.53 4.23 1.34
CA THR A 119 0.69 4.97 0.08
C THR A 119 2.14 4.88 -0.39
N THR A 120 2.35 4.51 -1.65
CA THR A 120 3.68 4.47 -2.25
C THR A 120 3.62 4.80 -3.74
N ASN A 121 4.64 5.49 -4.25
CA ASN A 121 4.84 5.70 -5.69
C ASN A 121 5.83 4.69 -6.30
N ALA A 122 6.28 3.71 -5.53
CA ALA A 122 7.19 2.69 -6.02
C ALA A 122 6.53 1.82 -7.11
N TYR A 123 7.18 1.67 -8.27
CA TYR A 123 6.56 1.04 -9.44
C TYR A 123 6.29 -0.45 -9.24
N ALA A 124 7.06 -1.14 -8.39
CA ALA A 124 6.82 -2.53 -8.01
C ALA A 124 6.03 -2.65 -6.68
N GLY A 125 5.39 -1.56 -6.25
CA GLY A 125 4.46 -1.53 -5.13
C GLY A 125 5.11 -1.58 -3.76
N PHE A 126 4.50 -2.30 -2.82
CA PHE A 126 5.02 -2.46 -1.46
C PHE A 126 4.80 -3.88 -0.95
N THR A 127 5.58 -4.24 0.07
CA THR A 127 5.36 -5.43 0.89
C THR A 127 5.33 -5.00 2.36
N THR A 128 4.27 -5.35 3.08
CA THR A 128 4.21 -5.24 4.53
C THR A 128 4.28 -6.61 5.16
N THR A 129 5.20 -6.78 6.10
CA THR A 129 5.29 -7.96 6.96
C THR A 129 4.83 -7.65 8.38
N ILE A 130 4.37 -8.68 9.07
CA ILE A 130 3.97 -8.67 10.47
C ILE A 130 4.78 -9.72 11.23
N GLN A 131 5.18 -9.40 12.46
CA GLN A 131 5.80 -10.33 13.41
C GLN A 131 5.48 -9.90 14.84
N VAL A 132 5.70 -10.80 15.80
CA VAL A 132 5.41 -10.54 17.21
C VAL A 132 6.64 -10.79 18.09
N SER A 133 6.72 -10.09 19.22
CA SER A 133 7.82 -10.27 20.17
C SER A 133 7.81 -11.62 20.90
N GLY A 134 6.71 -12.37 20.80
CA GLY A 134 6.47 -13.64 21.48
C GLY A 134 4.97 -13.93 21.58
N SER A 135 4.60 -14.89 22.43
CA SER A 135 3.19 -15.20 22.73
C SER A 135 2.49 -14.05 23.48
N LEU A 136 1.17 -13.97 23.33
CA LEU A 136 0.32 -13.13 24.16
C LEU A 136 0.41 -13.60 25.61
N SER A 137 1.01 -12.82 26.51
CA SER A 137 1.43 -13.35 27.83
C SER A 137 1.15 -12.41 29.00
N SER A 138 0.96 -13.00 30.17
CA SER A 138 0.78 -12.33 31.47
C SER A 138 1.57 -13.11 32.52
N GLY A 139 2.78 -12.66 32.87
CA GLY A 139 3.66 -13.42 33.77
C GLY A 139 4.06 -14.76 33.15
N THR A 140 3.73 -15.87 33.81
CA THR A 140 3.98 -17.24 33.30
C THR A 140 2.87 -17.76 32.39
N ASP A 141 1.70 -17.11 32.38
CA ASP A 141 0.57 -17.55 31.58
C ASP A 141 0.70 -17.03 30.14
N THR A 142 0.35 -17.89 29.17
CA THR A 142 0.39 -17.55 27.74
C THR A 142 -0.88 -17.99 27.03
N ILE A 143 -1.25 -17.21 26.01
CA ILE A 143 -2.25 -17.56 25.01
C ILE A 143 -1.48 -17.85 23.72
N THR A 144 -1.58 -19.08 23.24
CA THR A 144 -0.78 -19.56 22.10
C THR A 144 -1.35 -19.09 20.77
N ALA A 145 -0.48 -18.94 19.77
CA ALA A 145 -0.92 -18.62 18.41
C ALA A 145 -1.75 -19.77 17.83
N VAL A 146 -2.84 -19.44 17.11
CA VAL A 146 -3.70 -20.41 16.43
C VAL A 146 -2.92 -21.19 15.37
N SER A 147 -3.13 -22.50 15.30
CA SER A 147 -2.43 -23.40 14.37
C SER A 147 -3.34 -24.14 13.39
N ASP A 148 -4.64 -24.22 13.67
CA ASP A 148 -5.62 -24.97 12.89
C ASP A 148 -6.43 -24.08 11.90
N GLY A 149 -6.17 -22.78 11.91
CA GLY A 149 -6.81 -21.80 11.05
C GLY A 149 -8.08 -21.17 11.62
N ALA A 150 -8.46 -21.44 12.87
CA ALA A 150 -9.63 -20.84 13.49
C ALA A 150 -9.44 -20.58 15.00
N VAL A 151 -9.48 -19.32 15.42
CA VAL A 151 -9.54 -19.01 16.86
C VAL A 151 -10.92 -19.42 17.36
N SER A 152 -10.95 -20.46 18.21
CA SER A 152 -12.21 -21.09 18.62
C SER A 152 -12.56 -20.79 20.07
N ALA A 153 -13.83 -20.51 20.36
CA ALA A 153 -14.30 -20.27 21.72
C ALA A 153 -14.04 -21.48 22.63
N GLY A 154 -13.48 -21.23 23.80
CA GLY A 154 -13.13 -22.27 24.77
C GLY A 154 -11.74 -22.88 24.57
N SER A 155 -11.05 -22.55 23.47
CA SER A 155 -9.63 -22.84 23.27
C SER A 155 -8.75 -21.69 23.78
N VAL A 156 -7.49 -21.97 24.12
CA VAL A 156 -6.49 -20.97 24.51
C VAL A 156 -5.70 -20.55 23.27
N GLU A 157 -6.25 -19.62 22.50
CA GLU A 157 -5.73 -19.29 21.17
C GLU A 157 -5.82 -17.80 20.86
N TYR A 158 -4.85 -17.31 20.12
CA TYR A 158 -4.78 -15.95 19.58
C TYR A 158 -4.39 -15.99 18.11
N GLY A 159 -4.96 -15.08 17.32
CA GLY A 159 -4.61 -14.96 15.91
C GLY A 159 -5.13 -13.66 15.31
N ILE A 160 -4.85 -13.51 14.02
CA ILE A 160 -5.38 -12.40 13.24
C ILE A 160 -6.08 -12.89 11.98
N ARG A 161 -6.95 -12.06 11.44
CA ARG A 161 -7.40 -12.16 10.05
C ARG A 161 -7.36 -10.78 9.43
N THR A 162 -7.04 -10.72 8.14
CA THR A 162 -6.97 -9.47 7.40
C THR A 162 -8.10 -9.36 6.38
N SER A 163 -8.49 -8.13 6.08
CA SER A 163 -9.31 -7.80 4.92
C SER A 163 -8.75 -6.57 4.20
N GLY A 164 -9.09 -6.42 2.93
CA GLY A 164 -8.49 -5.46 2.01
C GLY A 164 -8.10 -6.15 0.72
N THR A 165 -8.03 -5.38 -0.38
CA THR A 165 -7.74 -5.91 -1.72
C THR A 165 -6.38 -6.61 -1.79
N ASN A 166 -5.38 -6.02 -1.14
CA ASN A 166 -3.98 -6.46 -1.19
C ASN A 166 -3.54 -7.26 0.06
N ALA A 167 -4.48 -7.56 0.95
CA ALA A 167 -4.24 -8.31 2.18
C ALA A 167 -4.01 -9.81 1.88
N GLN A 168 -3.07 -10.44 2.60
CA GLN A 168 -2.60 -11.80 2.32
C GLN A 168 -3.14 -12.87 3.31
N MET A 169 -3.75 -12.47 4.41
CA MET A 169 -4.23 -13.36 5.46
C MET A 169 -5.77 -13.31 5.56
N ASN A 170 -6.46 -13.54 4.45
CA ASN A 170 -7.91 -13.28 4.30
C ASN A 170 -8.80 -14.53 4.38
N SER A 171 -8.24 -15.73 4.23
CA SER A 171 -8.97 -16.99 4.11
C SER A 171 -9.28 -17.68 5.44
N SER A 172 -8.40 -17.55 6.43
CA SER A 172 -8.49 -18.20 7.74
C SER A 172 -7.94 -17.27 8.84
N ASP A 173 -7.97 -17.73 10.09
CA ASP A 173 -7.24 -17.08 11.17
C ASP A 173 -5.77 -17.54 11.13
N TYR A 174 -4.85 -16.59 11.27
CA TYR A 174 -3.42 -16.82 11.18
C TYR A 174 -2.78 -16.64 12.56
N GLY A 175 -2.02 -17.65 12.97
CA GLY A 175 -1.12 -17.55 14.10
C GLY A 175 0.06 -16.65 13.76
N LEU A 176 0.31 -15.66 14.60
CA LEU A 176 1.49 -14.80 14.48
C LEU A 176 2.72 -15.45 15.10
N SER A 177 3.87 -15.22 14.48
CA SER A 177 5.15 -15.75 14.95
C SER A 177 6.22 -14.67 15.08
N ALA A 178 7.36 -15.04 15.67
CA ALA A 178 8.55 -14.18 15.70
C ALA A 178 9.21 -14.03 14.32
N SER A 179 8.87 -14.89 13.36
CA SER A 179 9.31 -14.77 11.97
C SER A 179 8.35 -13.86 11.21
N ALA A 180 8.91 -12.98 10.37
CA ALA A 180 8.15 -12.10 9.51
C ALA A 180 7.23 -12.89 8.55
N GLN A 181 5.94 -12.57 8.58
CA GLN A 181 4.92 -13.13 7.69
C GLN A 181 4.35 -12.00 6.82
N THR A 182 4.11 -12.25 5.53
CA THR A 182 3.53 -11.23 4.65
C THR A 182 2.08 -10.96 5.03
N LEU A 183 1.78 -9.70 5.35
CA LEU A 183 0.45 -9.22 5.75
C LEU A 183 -0.31 -8.63 4.56
N ALA A 184 0.36 -7.80 3.77
CA ALA A 184 -0.21 -7.10 2.61
C ALA A 184 0.87 -6.84 1.57
N GLN A 185 0.52 -6.90 0.29
CA GLN A 185 1.46 -6.59 -0.80
C GLN A 185 0.73 -6.16 -2.08
N THR A 186 1.39 -5.33 -2.87
CA THR A 186 0.96 -4.97 -4.24
C THR A 186 2.19 -4.90 -5.14
N THR A 187 1.98 -5.06 -6.44
CA THR A 187 3.01 -5.01 -7.49
C THR A 187 2.97 -3.73 -8.30
N SER A 188 2.26 -2.70 -7.82
CA SER A 188 2.12 -1.41 -8.49
C SER A 188 2.03 -0.29 -7.47
N ALA A 189 2.40 0.92 -7.89
CA ALA A 189 2.18 2.13 -7.11
C ALA A 189 0.71 2.22 -6.67
N ILE A 190 0.49 2.66 -5.44
CA ILE A 190 -0.85 2.66 -4.84
C ILE A 190 -1.03 3.84 -3.90
N ILE A 191 -2.25 4.36 -3.87
CA ILE A 191 -2.66 5.44 -2.99
C ILE A 191 -3.70 4.89 -2.03
N ALA A 192 -3.46 5.10 -0.74
CA ALA A 192 -4.37 4.74 0.34
C ALA A 192 -4.86 3.27 0.30
N ASP A 193 -3.94 2.31 0.10
CA ASP A 193 -4.26 0.90 0.26
C ASP A 193 -4.60 0.60 1.71
N GLN A 194 -5.80 0.08 1.96
CA GLN A 194 -6.27 -0.23 3.31
C GLN A 194 -6.24 -1.74 3.57
N THR A 195 -5.55 -2.11 4.64
CA THR A 195 -5.58 -3.45 5.22
C THR A 195 -6.14 -3.37 6.63
N VAL A 196 -7.33 -3.95 6.85
CA VAL A 196 -7.90 -4.08 8.19
C VAL A 196 -7.35 -5.35 8.82
N VAL A 197 -6.68 -5.23 9.96
CA VAL A 197 -6.18 -6.35 10.75
C VAL A 197 -7.15 -6.57 11.92
N THR A 198 -7.85 -7.70 11.90
CA THR A 198 -8.77 -8.11 12.97
C THR A 198 -8.07 -9.11 13.88
N TYR A 199 -7.84 -8.71 15.11
CA TYR A 199 -7.28 -9.52 16.17
C TYR A 199 -8.36 -10.35 16.83
N LYS A 200 -8.01 -11.57 17.21
CA LYS A 200 -8.91 -12.53 17.84
C LYS A 200 -8.20 -13.23 18.99
N ALA A 201 -8.88 -13.39 20.11
CA ALA A 201 -8.41 -14.26 21.19
C ALA A 201 -9.56 -15.00 21.87
N SER A 202 -9.27 -16.20 22.35
CA SER A 202 -10.13 -16.99 23.21
C SER A 202 -9.31 -17.60 24.34
N ILE A 203 -9.98 -17.95 25.43
CA ILE A 203 -9.39 -18.64 26.58
C ILE A 203 -10.21 -19.88 26.96
N SER A 204 -9.60 -20.76 27.75
CA SER A 204 -10.24 -21.94 28.31
C SER A 204 -10.36 -21.86 29.84
N GLY A 205 -10.83 -22.95 30.46
CA GLY A 205 -10.93 -23.15 31.91
C GLY A 205 -9.69 -22.79 32.73
N SER A 206 -8.51 -22.98 32.15
CA SER A 206 -7.21 -23.01 32.83
C SER A 206 -6.36 -21.76 32.63
N THR A 207 -6.83 -20.77 31.85
CA THR A 207 -6.09 -19.52 31.63
C THR A 207 -6.16 -18.67 32.89
N GLY A 208 -5.00 -18.28 33.44
CA GLY A 208 -4.91 -17.39 34.60
C GLY A 208 -5.60 -16.04 34.33
N ALA A 209 -6.16 -15.44 35.38
CA ALA A 209 -6.67 -14.08 35.27
C ALA A 209 -5.48 -13.11 35.22
N GLY A 210 -5.48 -12.17 34.28
CA GLY A 210 -4.36 -11.24 34.13
C GLY A 210 -4.51 -10.26 32.97
N SER A 211 -3.56 -9.33 32.89
CA SER A 211 -3.41 -8.43 31.75
C SER A 211 -2.40 -9.03 30.79
N TYR A 212 -2.89 -9.58 29.68
CA TYR A 212 -2.05 -10.16 28.65
C TYR A 212 -1.58 -9.10 27.67
N GLY A 213 -0.30 -9.14 27.31
CA GLY A 213 0.29 -8.20 26.36
C GLY A 213 1.25 -8.88 25.39
N GLN A 214 1.42 -8.25 24.24
CA GLN A 214 2.47 -8.55 23.26
C GLN A 214 2.76 -7.30 22.44
N THR A 215 3.95 -7.24 21.84
CA THR A 215 4.25 -6.23 20.81
C THR A 215 4.08 -6.87 19.45
N VAL A 216 3.33 -6.19 18.56
CA VAL A 216 3.16 -6.55 17.15
C VAL A 216 3.93 -5.53 16.33
N THR A 217 4.86 -5.99 15.50
CA THR A 217 5.72 -5.15 14.67
C THR A 217 5.32 -5.30 13.21
N PHE A 218 5.06 -4.17 12.57
CA PHE A 218 4.81 -4.08 11.13
C PHE A 218 6.06 -3.50 10.45
N THR A 219 6.51 -4.12 9.38
CA THR A 219 7.61 -3.60 8.54
C THR A 219 7.10 -3.46 7.12
N THR A 220 7.01 -2.23 6.63
CA THR A 220 6.60 -1.93 5.25
C THR A 220 7.80 -1.50 4.44
N THR A 221 7.99 -2.15 3.30
CA THR A 221 9.04 -1.86 2.33
C THR A 221 8.41 -1.45 1.02
N ALA A 222 8.82 -0.31 0.47
CA ALA A 222 8.48 0.11 -0.89
C ALA A 222 9.46 -0.52 -1.88
N ASN A 223 8.95 -1.03 -3.01
CA ASN A 223 9.73 -1.77 -4.00
C ASN A 223 9.97 -0.87 -5.24
N PHE A 224 11.07 -0.10 -5.20
CA PHE A 224 11.58 0.70 -6.33
C PHE A 224 12.57 -0.10 -7.18
#